data_AF-A0A7S0Z543-F1
#
_entry.id   AF-A0A7S0Z543-F1
#
_cell.length_a   1.000
_cell.length_b   1.000
_cell.length_c   1.000
_cell.angle_alpha   90.00
_cell.angle_beta   90.00
_cell.angle_gamma   90.00
#
_symmetry.space_group_name_H-M   'P 1'
#
loop_
_entity.id
_entity.type
_entity.pdbx_description
1 polymer ?
#
loop_
_entity_poly.entity_id
_entity_poly.type
_entity_poly.pdbx_seq_one_letter_code
_entity_poly.pdbx_strand_id
1 'polypeptide(L)'
;RHSTTTTALARPAREAARHHHHARTSVAARTRPTNERRRERTNTPTDVTSSKAQDPPTHSMTPPPPPLVARGAAPTTNADLRARLAELVTLAASNDIDGFVAKFIPRDLERGEDEKHFLASLKRDVERWRLLCEEIALVDAGGARVRVISGDEITRCEFRFEMPGERECVIDREVEFVNYASEGERADWRAAG
;
A
#
# COMPACT_ATOMS: atom_id res chain seq x y z
N ARG A 1 14.43 57.39 36.63
CA ARG A 1 14.26 56.13 37.37
C ARG A 1 13.82 55.07 36.36
N HIS A 2 14.45 53.91 36.42
CA HIS A 2 14.23 52.68 35.62
C HIS A 2 14.89 52.64 34.23
N SER A 3 16.15 52.20 34.27
CA SER A 3 16.83 51.39 33.27
C SER A 3 16.19 50.00 33.11
N THR A 4 16.72 49.25 32.12
CA THR A 4 16.74 47.79 31.87
C THR A 4 15.77 47.26 30.81
N THR A 5 16.07 46.29 29.93
CA THR A 5 17.29 45.53 29.56
C THR A 5 16.91 44.53 28.44
N THR A 6 17.80 44.39 27.45
CA THR A 6 18.19 43.19 26.67
C THR A 6 17.13 42.29 26.00
N THR A 7 17.14 42.32 24.66
CA THR A 7 16.74 41.20 23.80
C THR A 7 18.00 40.49 23.28
N ALA A 8 18.20 39.25 23.74
CA ALA A 8 19.05 38.22 23.15
C ALA A 8 18.13 36.99 22.97
N LEU A 9 18.20 36.14 21.95
CA LEU A 9 19.36 35.46 21.41
C LEU A 9 19.15 35.08 19.93
N ALA A 10 20.27 35.10 19.21
CA ALA A 10 20.46 34.56 17.88
C ALA A 10 20.47 33.02 17.88
N ARG A 11 20.00 32.44 16.76
CA ARG A 11 20.17 31.03 16.36
C ARG A 11 21.65 30.73 16.11
N PRO A 12 22.15 29.53 16.44
CA PRO A 12 23.28 28.96 15.73
C PRO A 12 22.83 28.00 14.62
N ALA A 13 23.56 28.11 13.52
CA ALA A 13 23.48 27.33 12.31
C ALA A 13 24.18 25.97 12.44
N ARG A 14 23.87 25.12 11.45
CA ARG A 14 24.46 23.84 11.08
C ARG A 14 26.00 23.82 11.12
N GLU A 15 26.57 22.69 11.49
CA GLU A 15 27.82 22.20 10.87
C GLU A 15 27.88 20.66 10.86
N ALA A 16 28.43 20.12 9.78
CA ALA A 16 28.51 18.71 9.40
C ALA A 16 29.98 18.32 9.22
N ALA A 17 30.35 17.06 9.52
CA ALA A 17 31.44 16.26 8.91
C ALA A 17 31.81 15.09 9.87
N ARG A 18 31.64 13.81 9.52
CA ARG A 18 32.42 12.92 8.61
C ARG A 18 33.72 12.35 9.22
N HIS A 19 34.02 11.11 8.76
CA HIS A 19 35.24 10.28 8.86
C HIS A 19 35.27 9.26 10.02
N HIS A 20 35.76 8.01 9.89
CA HIS A 20 36.16 7.17 8.74
C HIS A 20 36.41 5.73 9.25
N HIS A 21 36.34 4.76 8.32
CA HIS A 21 37.07 3.48 8.28
C HIS A 21 36.94 2.46 9.43
N HIS A 22 36.52 1.24 9.09
CA HIS A 22 37.47 0.15 8.85
C HIS A 22 36.84 -0.96 7.99
N ALA A 23 37.53 -1.29 6.91
CA ALA A 23 37.32 -2.50 6.12
C ALA A 23 37.92 -3.71 6.85
N ARG A 24 37.37 -4.91 6.64
CA ARG A 24 38.20 -6.12 6.54
C ARG A 24 37.53 -7.25 5.76
N THR A 25 38.30 -7.67 4.76
CA THR A 25 38.21 -8.76 3.80
C THR A 25 38.38 -10.15 4.42
N SER A 26 37.88 -11.17 3.69
CA SER A 26 38.41 -12.55 3.49
C SER A 26 37.31 -13.59 3.72
N VAL A 27 36.74 -14.23 2.69
CA VAL A 27 37.27 -15.25 1.78
C VAL A 27 37.81 -16.49 2.50
N ALA A 28 37.06 -17.59 2.41
CA ALA A 28 37.64 -18.92 2.25
C ALA A 28 36.64 -19.82 1.51
N ALA A 29 37.13 -20.43 0.43
CA ALA A 29 36.44 -21.35 -0.46
C ALA A 29 36.89 -22.80 -0.20
N ARG A 30 36.27 -23.72 -0.95
CA ARG A 30 36.61 -25.13 -1.22
C ARG A 30 35.92 -26.11 -0.25
N THR A 31 35.36 -27.25 -0.66
CA THR A 31 35.74 -28.15 -1.76
C THR A 31 34.56 -29.07 -2.14
N ARG A 32 34.40 -29.40 -3.45
CA ARG A 32 33.63 -30.56 -4.01
C ARG A 32 34.41 -31.89 -3.76
N PRO A 33 34.15 -33.08 -4.38
CA PRO A 33 33.00 -33.70 -5.10
C PRO A 33 32.74 -35.19 -4.70
N THR A 34 32.03 -35.96 -5.56
CA THR A 34 32.18 -37.42 -5.89
C THR A 34 31.45 -38.42 -4.97
N ASN A 35 30.79 -39.49 -5.41
CA ASN A 35 30.41 -40.02 -6.73
C ASN A 35 29.39 -41.16 -6.52
N GLU A 36 28.65 -41.46 -7.59
CA GLU A 36 28.25 -42.79 -8.07
C GLU A 36 27.81 -43.90 -7.09
N ARG A 37 26.65 -44.49 -7.39
CA ARG A 37 26.51 -45.85 -7.96
C ARG A 37 25.02 -46.16 -8.13
N ARG A 38 24.54 -46.44 -9.35
CA ARG A 38 24.58 -47.72 -10.11
C ARG A 38 23.18 -48.36 -10.04
N ARG A 39 22.38 -48.15 -11.08
CA ARG A 39 21.96 -49.12 -12.12
C ARG A 39 21.25 -50.37 -11.58
N GLU A 40 20.02 -50.59 -12.04
CA GLU A 40 19.58 -51.77 -12.82
C GLU A 40 18.12 -51.53 -13.29
N ARG A 41 17.87 -51.52 -14.63
CA ARG A 41 17.20 -52.57 -15.45
C ARG A 41 15.72 -52.77 -15.02
N THR A 42 14.70 -52.71 -15.88
CA THR A 42 14.44 -53.46 -17.13
C THR A 42 13.20 -52.91 -17.88
N ASN A 43 13.15 -53.18 -19.19
CA ASN A 43 12.08 -52.96 -20.20
C ASN A 43 10.67 -53.41 -19.74
N THR A 44 9.53 -52.96 -20.29
CA THR A 44 8.97 -53.18 -21.66
C THR A 44 7.62 -52.40 -21.77
N PRO A 45 7.09 -52.05 -22.96
CA PRO A 45 6.00 -51.09 -23.14
C PRO A 45 4.61 -51.76 -23.14
N THR A 46 3.61 -51.06 -22.61
CA THR A 46 2.20 -51.42 -22.81
C THR A 46 1.44 -50.18 -23.25
N ASP A 47 1.01 -50.22 -24.51
CA ASP A 47 -0.03 -49.37 -25.07
C ASP A 47 -1.33 -49.64 -24.31
N VAL A 48 -1.91 -48.61 -23.70
CA VAL A 48 -3.30 -48.61 -23.28
C VAL A 48 -3.89 -47.25 -23.62
N THR A 49 -4.59 -47.23 -24.74
CA THR A 49 -5.58 -46.23 -25.10
C THR A 49 -6.65 -46.14 -24.01
N SER A 50 -6.83 -44.98 -23.38
CA SER A 50 -8.14 -44.39 -23.07
C SER A 50 -8.06 -43.08 -22.27
N SER A 51 -8.75 -42.08 -22.81
CA SER A 51 -9.55 -41.08 -22.09
C SER A 51 -8.85 -40.01 -21.26
N LYS A 52 -8.62 -38.87 -21.94
CA LYS A 52 -9.31 -37.60 -21.68
C LYS A 52 -9.53 -37.26 -20.18
N ALA A 53 -8.56 -36.56 -19.59
CA ALA A 53 -8.81 -35.58 -18.55
C ALA A 53 -8.11 -34.29 -18.96
N GLN A 54 -8.89 -33.42 -19.59
CA GLN A 54 -8.51 -32.06 -19.90
C GLN A 54 -8.43 -31.34 -18.55
N ASP A 55 -7.25 -30.86 -18.15
CA ASP A 55 -7.13 -29.93 -17.04
C ASP A 55 -8.11 -28.77 -17.28
N PRO A 56 -8.95 -28.39 -16.31
CA PRO A 56 -9.76 -27.20 -16.45
C PRO A 56 -8.82 -25.99 -16.54
N PRO A 57 -9.06 -25.04 -17.47
CA PRO A 57 -8.33 -23.78 -17.44
C PRO A 57 -8.56 -23.14 -16.08
N THR A 58 -7.47 -22.83 -15.37
CA THR A 58 -7.47 -21.98 -14.18
C THR A 58 -8.28 -20.74 -14.53
N HIS A 59 -9.52 -20.66 -14.03
CA HIS A 59 -10.31 -19.46 -14.13
C HIS A 59 -9.55 -18.38 -13.36
N SER A 60 -8.85 -17.52 -14.10
CA SER A 60 -8.49 -16.19 -13.61
C SER A 60 -9.80 -15.50 -13.28
N MET A 61 -10.27 -15.70 -12.05
CA MET A 61 -11.36 -14.93 -11.47
C MET A 61 -10.80 -13.55 -11.18
N THR A 62 -10.64 -12.75 -12.23
CA THR A 62 -10.50 -11.31 -12.07
C THR A 62 -11.85 -10.84 -11.52
N PRO A 63 -11.92 -10.33 -10.28
CA PRO A 63 -13.17 -9.79 -9.77
C PRO A 63 -13.62 -8.65 -10.70
N PRO A 64 -14.94 -8.53 -10.94
CA PRO A 64 -15.45 -7.41 -11.72
C PRO A 64 -15.06 -6.09 -11.03
N PRO A 65 -14.66 -5.06 -11.80
CA PRO A 65 -14.34 -3.77 -11.22
C PRO A 65 -15.57 -3.22 -10.49
N PRO A 66 -15.39 -2.57 -9.32
CA PRO A 66 -16.51 -1.99 -8.58
C PRO A 66 -17.26 -0.95 -9.43
N PRO A 67 -18.57 -0.75 -9.18
CA PRO A 67 -19.39 0.19 -9.94
C PRO A 67 -18.83 1.62 -9.85
N LEU A 68 -18.88 2.36 -10.98
CA LEU A 68 -18.43 3.75 -11.06
C LEU A 68 -19.36 4.67 -10.25
N VAL A 69 -18.99 4.94 -9.00
CA VAL A 69 -19.56 6.03 -8.20
C VAL A 69 -19.08 7.38 -8.77
N ALA A 70 -19.90 8.43 -8.70
CA ALA A 70 -19.55 9.75 -9.21
C ALA A 70 -18.21 10.25 -8.63
N ARG A 71 -17.16 10.35 -9.44
CA ARG A 71 -15.79 10.58 -8.96
C ARG A 71 -15.53 12.02 -8.54
N GLY A 72 -14.61 12.20 -7.59
CA GLY A 72 -13.99 13.51 -7.30
C GLY A 72 -14.87 14.51 -6.55
N ALA A 73 -15.80 14.04 -5.71
CA ALA A 73 -16.60 14.89 -4.82
C ALA A 73 -16.35 14.60 -3.32
N ALA A 74 -15.20 13.99 -3.00
CA ALA A 74 -14.71 13.82 -1.64
C ALA A 74 -14.87 15.10 -0.81
N PRO A 75 -15.32 15.02 0.45
CA PRO A 75 -15.67 16.17 1.28
C PRO A 75 -14.44 16.91 1.84
N THR A 76 -13.41 17.16 1.02
CA THR A 76 -12.21 17.92 1.37
C THR A 76 -12.01 19.10 0.40
N THR A 77 -11.50 20.19 0.93
CA THR A 77 -11.07 21.38 0.19
C THR A 77 -9.70 21.22 -0.47
N ASN A 78 -8.89 20.25 -0.04
CA ASN A 78 -7.54 20.03 -0.56
C ASN A 78 -7.56 19.33 -1.94
N ALA A 79 -7.10 20.04 -2.96
CA ALA A 79 -7.09 19.54 -4.34
C ALA A 79 -6.11 18.37 -4.55
N ASP A 80 -4.95 18.38 -3.88
CA ASP A 80 -3.95 17.31 -4.00
C ASP A 80 -4.44 16.01 -3.34
N LEU A 81 -5.12 16.10 -2.19
CA LEU A 81 -5.74 14.94 -1.55
C LEU A 81 -6.86 14.37 -2.43
N ARG A 82 -7.69 15.23 -3.02
CA ARG A 82 -8.74 14.79 -3.95
C ARG A 82 -8.14 14.12 -5.20
N ALA A 83 -7.04 14.65 -5.72
CA ALA A 83 -6.32 14.02 -6.83
C ALA A 83 -5.71 12.66 -6.43
N ARG A 84 -5.18 12.53 -5.20
CA ARG A 84 -4.67 11.27 -4.66
C ARG A 84 -5.78 10.21 -4.55
N LEU A 85 -6.95 10.58 -4.01
CA LEU A 85 -8.10 9.68 -3.92
C LEU A 85 -8.54 9.19 -5.30
N ALA A 86 -8.65 10.11 -6.27
CA ALA A 86 -9.00 9.76 -7.65
C ALA A 86 -7.94 8.84 -8.34
N GLU A 87 -6.65 9.02 -8.04
CA GLU A 87 -5.57 8.14 -8.49
C GLU A 87 -5.74 6.73 -7.91
N LEU A 88 -5.99 6.61 -6.60
CA LEU A 88 -6.22 5.33 -5.92
C LEU A 88 -7.46 4.61 -6.49
N VAL A 89 -8.56 5.31 -6.75
CA VAL A 89 -9.75 4.74 -7.40
C VAL A 89 -9.43 4.23 -8.81
N THR A 90 -8.56 4.91 -9.54
CA THR A 90 -8.15 4.48 -10.88
C THR A 90 -7.28 3.22 -10.85
N LEU A 91 -6.35 3.13 -9.90
CA LEU A 91 -5.53 1.94 -9.67
C LEU A 91 -6.40 0.75 -9.24
N ALA A 92 -7.34 0.98 -8.31
CA ALA A 92 -8.31 0.00 -7.87
C ALA A 92 -9.17 -0.54 -9.03
N ALA A 93 -9.72 0.36 -9.86
CA ALA A 93 -10.54 -0.02 -11.02
C ALA A 93 -9.75 -0.79 -12.09
N SER A 94 -8.44 -0.57 -12.17
CA SER A 94 -7.53 -1.29 -13.08
C SER A 94 -6.98 -2.59 -12.47
N ASN A 95 -7.38 -2.92 -11.22
CA ASN A 95 -6.87 -4.03 -10.44
C ASN A 95 -5.33 -4.01 -10.28
N ASP A 96 -4.74 -2.80 -10.26
CA ASP A 96 -3.31 -2.59 -10.02
C ASP A 96 -3.03 -2.52 -8.51
N ILE A 97 -3.00 -3.68 -7.87
CA ILE A 97 -2.81 -3.80 -6.42
C ILE A 97 -1.43 -3.28 -6.00
N ASP A 98 -0.39 -3.57 -6.79
CA ASP A 98 0.98 -3.13 -6.50
C ASP A 98 1.08 -1.59 -6.55
N GLY A 99 0.56 -0.98 -7.62
CA GLY A 99 0.50 0.47 -7.76
C GLY A 99 -0.34 1.14 -6.68
N PHE A 100 -1.48 0.54 -6.33
CA PHE A 100 -2.33 1.02 -5.24
C PHE A 100 -1.59 1.02 -3.91
N VAL A 101 -0.99 -0.11 -3.51
CA VAL A 101 -0.28 -0.23 -2.24
C VAL A 101 0.87 0.77 -2.15
N ALA A 102 1.65 0.93 -3.22
CA ALA A 102 2.76 1.88 -3.26
C ALA A 102 2.36 3.35 -3.04
N LYS A 103 1.09 3.70 -3.31
CA LYS A 103 0.53 5.05 -3.08
C LYS A 103 -0.33 5.16 -1.84
N PHE A 104 -0.82 4.05 -1.32
CA PHE A 104 -1.77 4.02 -0.23
C PHE A 104 -1.10 3.94 1.13
N ILE A 105 -0.06 3.11 1.29
CA ILE A 105 0.52 2.84 2.61
C ILE A 105 1.31 4.04 3.16
N PRO A 106 1.43 4.15 4.50
CA PRO A 106 2.32 5.09 5.16
C PRO A 106 3.76 5.04 4.63
N ARG A 107 4.42 6.20 4.57
CA ARG A 107 5.78 6.32 4.04
C ARG A 107 6.82 5.52 4.85
N ASP A 108 6.59 5.35 6.15
CA ASP A 108 7.44 4.58 7.06
C ASP A 108 7.34 3.07 6.86
N LEU A 109 6.25 2.58 6.24
CA LEU A 109 6.07 1.16 5.90
C LEU A 109 6.61 0.82 4.50
N GLU A 110 6.95 1.82 3.69
CA GLU A 110 7.52 1.61 2.37
C GLU A 110 8.81 0.78 2.44
N ARG A 111 8.91 -0.21 1.56
CA ARG A 111 10.03 -1.15 1.37
C ARG A 111 10.32 -2.01 2.62
N GLY A 112 9.39 -2.06 3.56
CA GLY A 112 9.44 -2.91 4.75
C GLY A 112 8.83 -4.30 4.54
N GLU A 113 8.94 -5.15 5.57
CA GLU A 113 8.20 -6.43 5.58
C GLU A 113 6.69 -6.20 5.71
N ASP A 114 6.27 -5.12 6.38
CA ASP A 114 4.85 -4.78 6.55
C ASP A 114 4.16 -4.47 5.21
N GLU A 115 4.81 -3.73 4.31
CA GLU A 115 4.32 -3.54 2.93
C GLU A 115 4.11 -4.89 2.24
N LYS A 116 5.11 -5.79 2.31
CA LYS A 116 5.04 -7.09 1.65
C LYS A 116 3.92 -7.95 2.22
N HIS A 117 3.76 -7.95 3.54
CA HIS A 117 2.69 -8.68 4.22
C HIS A 117 1.32 -8.12 3.86
N PHE A 118 1.16 -6.79 3.85
CA PHE A 118 -0.08 -6.13 3.45
C PHE A 118 -0.42 -6.44 1.98
N LEU A 119 0.53 -6.24 1.06
CA LEU A 119 0.38 -6.55 -0.36
C LEU A 119 0.03 -8.04 -0.59
N ALA A 120 0.74 -8.96 0.07
CA ALA A 120 0.47 -10.37 -0.04
C ALA A 120 -0.93 -10.73 0.50
N SER A 121 -1.40 -10.04 1.53
CA SER A 121 -2.74 -10.25 2.07
C SER A 121 -3.83 -9.81 1.08
N LEU A 122 -3.68 -8.65 0.43
CA LEU A 122 -4.62 -8.17 -0.58
C LEU A 122 -4.64 -9.06 -1.83
N LYS A 123 -3.48 -9.60 -2.23
CA LYS A 123 -3.39 -10.53 -3.36
C LYS A 123 -4.02 -11.90 -3.10
N ARG A 124 -4.08 -12.34 -1.83
CA ARG A 124 -4.66 -13.63 -1.43
C ARG A 124 -6.15 -13.52 -1.10
N ASP A 125 -6.57 -12.38 -0.57
CA ASP A 125 -7.93 -12.14 -0.10
C ASP A 125 -8.64 -11.13 -1.02
N VAL A 126 -9.38 -11.69 -1.98
CA VAL A 126 -10.13 -10.92 -2.98
C VAL A 126 -11.24 -10.08 -2.35
N GLU A 127 -11.88 -10.59 -1.29
CA GLU A 127 -12.93 -9.84 -0.60
C GLU A 127 -12.35 -8.64 0.15
N ARG A 128 -11.22 -8.84 0.83
CA ARG A 128 -10.50 -7.73 1.48
C ARG A 128 -10.10 -6.65 0.47
N TRP A 129 -9.58 -7.06 -0.69
CA TRP A 129 -9.24 -6.11 -1.75
C TRP A 129 -10.48 -5.38 -2.28
N ARG A 130 -11.58 -6.10 -2.55
CA ARG A 130 -12.85 -5.51 -3.00
C ARG A 130 -13.38 -4.48 -2.01
N LEU A 131 -13.41 -4.82 -0.72
CA LEU A 131 -13.87 -3.93 0.34
C LEU A 131 -13.01 -2.66 0.41
N LEU A 132 -11.68 -2.78 0.36
CA LEU A 132 -10.79 -1.63 0.34
C LEU A 132 -11.03 -0.73 -0.89
N CYS A 133 -11.27 -1.32 -2.06
CA CYS A 133 -11.63 -0.55 -3.25
C CYS A 133 -12.94 0.22 -3.07
N GLU A 134 -13.96 -0.42 -2.48
CA GLU A 134 -15.26 0.20 -2.20
C GLU A 134 -15.14 1.34 -1.19
N GLU A 135 -14.33 1.17 -0.15
CA GLU A 135 -14.06 2.21 0.84
C GLU A 135 -13.45 3.46 0.19
N ILE A 136 -12.40 3.29 -0.61
CA ILE A 136 -11.73 4.42 -1.27
C ILE A 136 -12.62 5.06 -2.33
N ALA A 137 -13.38 4.27 -3.09
CA ALA A 137 -14.34 4.80 -4.06
C ALA A 137 -15.45 5.62 -3.38
N LEU A 138 -15.91 5.18 -2.21
CA LEU A 138 -16.92 5.88 -1.45
C LEU A 138 -16.40 7.21 -0.89
N VAL A 139 -15.16 7.22 -0.38
CA VAL A 139 -14.50 8.46 0.06
C VAL A 139 -14.27 9.43 -1.10
N ASP A 140 -13.74 8.96 -2.25
CA ASP A 140 -13.51 9.78 -3.45
C ASP A 140 -14.80 10.37 -4.01
N ALA A 141 -15.86 9.58 -4.04
CA ALA A 141 -17.13 10.01 -4.58
C ALA A 141 -17.76 11.11 -3.72
N GLY A 142 -17.57 11.02 -2.40
CA GLY A 142 -18.27 11.87 -1.46
C GLY A 142 -19.79 11.66 -1.52
N GLY A 143 -20.46 12.08 -0.46
CA GLY A 143 -21.90 11.91 -0.35
C GLY A 143 -22.37 12.16 1.07
N ALA A 144 -23.68 12.13 1.29
CA ALA A 144 -24.26 12.39 2.62
C ALA A 144 -23.71 11.47 3.73
N ARG A 145 -23.21 10.29 3.35
CA ARG A 145 -22.66 9.26 4.24
C ARG A 145 -21.16 9.39 4.48
N VAL A 146 -20.49 10.37 3.88
CA VAL A 146 -19.05 10.62 4.03
C VAL A 146 -18.85 12.03 4.56
N ARG A 147 -18.10 12.15 5.64
CA ARG A 147 -17.77 13.45 6.22
C ARG A 147 -16.31 13.49 6.67
N VAL A 148 -15.67 14.63 6.48
CA VAL A 148 -14.42 14.93 7.19
C VAL A 148 -14.77 15.16 8.64
N ILE A 149 -14.04 14.49 9.54
CA ILE A 149 -14.30 14.55 10.98
C ILE A 149 -13.13 15.14 11.76
N SER A 150 -11.94 15.23 11.16
CA SER A 150 -10.75 15.76 11.80
C SER A 150 -9.66 16.08 10.77
N GLY A 151 -8.65 16.84 11.20
CA GLY A 151 -7.52 17.27 10.38
C GLY A 151 -7.57 18.75 9.98
N ASP A 152 -6.42 19.27 9.57
CA ASP A 152 -6.27 20.64 9.06
C ASP A 152 -6.43 20.71 7.53
N GLU A 153 -6.64 19.56 6.88
CA GLU A 153 -6.68 19.39 5.42
C GLU A 153 -5.41 19.88 4.70
N ILE A 154 -4.29 20.00 5.42
CA ILE A 154 -2.98 20.42 4.93
C ILE A 154 -1.95 19.32 5.19
N THR A 155 -1.91 18.85 6.43
CA THR A 155 -1.03 17.79 6.92
C THR A 155 -1.78 16.50 7.20
N ARG A 156 -3.06 16.58 7.60
CA ARG A 156 -3.89 15.43 7.95
C ARG A 156 -5.35 15.66 7.56
N CYS A 157 -6.03 14.60 7.15
CA CYS A 157 -7.46 14.61 6.89
C CYS A 157 -8.06 13.26 7.24
N GLU A 158 -9.05 13.24 8.12
CA GLU A 158 -9.74 12.03 8.57
C GLU A 158 -11.17 12.01 8.04
N PHE A 159 -11.51 10.95 7.33
CA PHE A 159 -12.84 10.71 6.79
C PHE A 159 -13.55 9.65 7.63
N ARG A 160 -14.79 9.93 8.01
CA ARG A 160 -15.72 8.93 8.52
C ARG A 160 -16.78 8.64 7.47
N PHE A 161 -17.07 7.37 7.27
CA PHE A 161 -18.08 6.93 6.34
C PHE A 161 -18.78 5.66 6.79
N GLU A 162 -20.02 5.51 6.32
CA GLU A 162 -20.87 4.39 6.68
C GLU A 162 -20.81 3.26 5.65
N MET A 163 -20.52 2.04 6.11
CA MET A 163 -20.58 0.83 5.30
C MET A 163 -21.72 -0.10 5.74
N PRO A 164 -22.34 -0.86 4.82
CA PRO A 164 -23.28 -1.91 5.18
C PRO A 164 -22.58 -2.97 6.04
N GLY A 165 -23.13 -3.25 7.23
CA GLY A 165 -22.72 -4.35 8.09
C GLY A 165 -23.62 -5.58 7.92
N GLU A 166 -23.33 -6.63 8.69
CA GLU A 166 -24.20 -7.80 8.73
C GLU A 166 -25.54 -7.46 9.41
N ARG A 167 -26.65 -7.98 8.87
CA ARG A 167 -28.01 -7.87 9.43
C ARG A 167 -28.54 -6.44 9.56
N GLU A 168 -28.43 -5.64 8.49
CA GLU A 168 -28.96 -4.26 8.41
C GLU A 168 -28.29 -3.26 9.37
N CYS A 169 -27.27 -3.69 10.11
CA CYS A 169 -26.44 -2.78 10.89
C CYS A 169 -25.61 -1.89 9.96
N VAL A 170 -25.51 -0.61 10.27
CA VAL A 170 -24.56 0.31 9.63
C VAL A 170 -23.31 0.38 10.51
N ILE A 171 -22.13 0.22 9.90
CA ILE A 171 -20.85 0.34 10.61
C ILE A 171 -20.19 1.63 10.16
N ASP A 172 -19.82 2.47 11.13
CA ASP A 172 -18.95 3.61 10.89
C ASP A 172 -17.52 3.13 10.72
N ARG A 173 -16.90 3.52 9.60
CA ARG A 173 -15.48 3.29 9.32
C ARG A 173 -14.77 4.61 9.16
N GLU A 174 -13.48 4.57 9.45
CA GLU A 174 -12.61 5.73 9.41
C GLU A 174 -11.41 5.42 8.55
N VAL A 175 -11.00 6.41 7.75
CA VAL A 175 -9.72 6.39 7.08
C VAL A 175 -9.09 7.76 7.24
N GLU A 176 -7.84 7.75 7.68
CA GLU A 176 -7.04 8.95 7.82
C GLU A 176 -6.00 9.00 6.72
N PHE A 177 -5.82 10.19 6.15
CA PHE A 177 -4.73 10.50 5.24
C PHE A 177 -3.79 11.51 5.88
N VAL A 178 -2.48 11.28 5.73
CA VAL A 178 -1.40 12.15 6.16
C VAL A 178 -0.57 12.57 4.95
N ASN A 179 -0.23 13.85 4.88
CA ASN A 179 0.67 14.40 3.88
C ASN A 179 2.12 14.32 4.38
N TYR A 180 2.92 13.45 3.76
CA TYR A 180 4.33 13.24 4.11
C TYR A 180 5.31 14.16 3.37
N ALA A 181 4.81 15.13 2.61
CA ALA A 181 5.64 16.08 1.89
C ALA A 181 6.35 17.05 2.85
N SER A 182 7.63 17.29 2.61
CA SER A 182 8.35 18.38 3.27
C SER A 182 8.02 19.73 2.60
N GLU A 183 8.37 20.83 3.25
CA GLU A 183 8.20 22.16 2.68
C GLU A 183 8.90 22.28 1.31
N GLY A 184 8.15 22.64 0.28
CA GLY A 184 8.63 22.75 -1.10
C GLY A 184 8.61 21.45 -1.92
N GLU A 185 8.22 20.32 -1.33
CA GLU A 185 7.97 19.07 -2.05
C GLU A 185 6.52 19.00 -2.55
N ARG A 186 6.29 18.14 -3.56
CA ARG A 186 4.92 17.83 -3.99
C ARG A 186 4.20 17.07 -2.89
N ALA A 187 2.92 17.37 -2.69
CA ALA A 187 2.07 16.67 -1.72
C ALA A 187 2.16 15.14 -1.88
N ASP A 188 2.31 14.45 -0.75
CA ASP A 188 2.41 13.00 -0.66
C ASP A 188 1.41 12.46 0.37
N TRP A 189 0.13 12.57 0.01
CA TRP A 189 -0.98 12.05 0.80
C TRP A 189 -1.01 10.52 0.75
N ARG A 190 -0.99 9.89 1.92
CA ARG A 190 -1.03 8.43 2.14
C ARG A 190 -1.93 8.11 3.32
N ALA A 191 -2.45 6.89 3.41
CA ALA A 191 -3.19 6.46 4.58
C ALA A 191 -2.29 6.49 5.83
N ALA A 192 -2.87 6.82 6.98
CA ALA A 192 -2.25 6.53 8.26
C ALA A 192 -2.34 5.03 8.56
N GLY A 193 -1.28 4.46 9.13
CA GLY A 193 -1.15 3.03 9.45
C GLY A 193 -1.63 2.68 10.83
#